data_AF-A0AA40HKZ7-F1
#
_entry.id   AF-A0AA40HKZ7-F1
#
_cell.length_a   1.000
_cell.length_b   1.000
_cell.length_c   1.000
_cell.angle_alpha   90.00
_cell.angle_beta   90.00
_cell.angle_gamma   90.00
#
_symmetry.space_group_name_H-M   'P 1'
#
loop_
_entity.id
_entity.type
_entity.pdbx_description
1 polymer ?
#
loop_
_entity_poly.entity_id
_entity_poly.type
_entity_poly.pdbx_seq_one_letter_code
_entity_poly.pdbx_strand_id
1 'polypeptide(L)'
;MADDLSVGFYIGELNKYCQKNRIEVNYREVSKTGPPHDLRFTIQVILGGIEYPEAKGKSKKEAKNAAAKLTLEILKEKRATSSLSLSTTDTSDDLSSENFIGRLDRFAQKERLSVNYEQRSELSASGPGRFFCKYKIGQKEYAGAVGSTKQKAKHLAAKLAYEQIVLEKRSMKRDLGSSDSPLDGSSDCEISFLAPNSESRSESGFSGNGSEENDDSDSFTNSLSSSMV
;
A
#
# COMPACT_ATOMS: atom_id res chain seq x y z
N MET A 1 -35.88 2.32 23.77
CA MET A 1 -35.38 1.92 22.43
C MET A 1 -34.17 1.02 22.66
N ALA A 2 -34.32 -0.27 22.41
CA ALA A 2 -33.24 -1.24 22.45
C ALA A 2 -33.31 -1.97 21.11
N ASP A 3 -32.29 -1.81 20.29
CA ASP A 3 -32.25 -2.39 18.96
C ASP A 3 -32.14 -3.91 19.13
N ASP A 4 -33.26 -4.61 18.95
CA ASP A 4 -33.36 -6.07 19.03
C ASP A 4 -32.76 -6.71 17.75
N LEU A 5 -31.52 -6.32 17.46
CA LEU A 5 -30.70 -6.85 16.39
C LEU A 5 -30.37 -8.30 16.74
N SER A 6 -31.10 -9.20 16.09
CA SER A 6 -30.97 -10.66 16.10
C SER A 6 -29.60 -11.12 16.59
N VAL A 7 -29.59 -11.70 17.79
CA VAL A 7 -28.39 -12.16 18.49
C VAL A 7 -27.61 -13.11 17.58
N GLY A 8 -26.53 -12.62 16.97
CA GLY A 8 -25.70 -13.37 16.02
C GLY A 8 -25.36 -12.65 14.71
N PHE A 9 -26.09 -11.59 14.34
CA PHE A 9 -25.82 -10.83 13.11
C PHE A 9 -24.39 -10.26 13.10
N TYR A 10 -23.98 -9.59 14.18
CA TYR A 10 -22.66 -8.97 14.28
C TYR A 10 -21.53 -9.97 14.35
N ILE A 11 -21.77 -11.14 14.96
CA ILE A 11 -20.78 -12.23 15.01
C ILE A 11 -20.49 -12.73 13.59
N GLY A 12 -21.54 -12.94 12.78
CA GLY A 12 -21.40 -13.37 11.39
C GLY A 12 -20.71 -12.32 10.52
N GLU A 13 -21.09 -11.05 10.68
CA GLU A 13 -20.51 -9.95 9.92
C GLU A 13 -19.03 -9.72 10.25
N LEU A 14 -18.66 -9.80 11.53
CA LEU A 14 -17.26 -9.75 11.98
C LEU A 14 -16.46 -10.93 11.42
N ASN A 15 -17.01 -12.14 11.45
CA ASN A 15 -16.32 -13.31 10.91
C ASN A 15 -16.09 -13.19 9.39
N LYS A 16 -17.10 -12.72 8.63
CA LYS A 16 -16.98 -12.44 7.19
C LYS A 16 -15.89 -11.41 6.91
N TYR A 17 -15.82 -10.35 7.72
CA TYR A 17 -14.75 -9.37 7.64
C TYR A 17 -13.38 -10.03 7.88
N CYS A 18 -13.24 -10.83 8.93
CA CYS A 18 -11.99 -11.49 9.28
C CYS A 18 -11.51 -12.43 8.16
N GLN A 19 -12.42 -13.24 7.59
CA GLN A 19 -12.13 -14.10 6.44
C GLN A 19 -11.66 -13.31 5.21
N LYS A 20 -12.33 -12.19 4.87
CA LYS A 20 -11.96 -11.35 3.74
C LYS A 20 -10.58 -10.72 3.90
N ASN A 21 -10.22 -10.31 5.11
CA ASN A 21 -8.94 -9.65 5.40
C ASN A 21 -7.84 -10.63 5.86
N ARG A 22 -8.13 -11.94 5.91
CA ARG A 22 -7.23 -13.00 6.42
C ARG A 22 -6.75 -12.73 7.86
N ILE A 23 -7.65 -12.22 8.69
CA ILE A 23 -7.40 -11.95 10.11
C ILE A 23 -8.02 -13.09 10.92
N GLU A 24 -7.28 -13.59 11.92
CA GLU A 24 -7.79 -14.57 12.86
C GLU A 24 -8.69 -13.89 13.90
N VAL A 25 -9.86 -14.48 14.20
CA VAL A 25 -10.82 -13.97 15.19
C VAL A 25 -10.94 -14.93 16.36
N ASN A 26 -10.65 -14.43 17.56
CA ASN A 26 -10.74 -15.17 18.82
C ASN A 26 -11.66 -14.44 19.81
N TYR A 27 -12.41 -15.20 20.60
CA TYR A 27 -13.32 -14.68 21.62
C TYR A 27 -12.90 -15.19 22.99
N ARG A 28 -12.68 -14.29 23.93
CA ARG A 28 -12.25 -14.59 25.29
C ARG A 28 -13.33 -14.19 26.28
N GLU A 29 -13.72 -15.09 27.18
CA GLU A 29 -14.58 -14.77 28.32
C GLU A 29 -13.68 -14.19 29.43
N VAL A 30 -13.92 -12.93 29.81
CA VAL A 30 -13.11 -12.21 30.80
C VAL A 30 -13.65 -12.43 32.20
N SER A 31 -14.97 -12.30 32.37
CA SER A 31 -15.60 -12.45 33.67
C SER A 31 -17.04 -12.90 33.57
N LYS A 32 -17.48 -13.60 34.62
CA LYS A 32 -18.88 -13.96 34.87
C LYS A 32 -19.24 -13.45 36.26
N THR A 33 -20.21 -12.56 36.35
CA THR A 33 -20.56 -11.87 37.59
C THR A 33 -22.07 -11.78 37.75
N GLY A 34 -22.57 -11.81 38.98
CA GLY A 34 -23.97 -11.62 39.30
C GLY A 34 -24.61 -12.83 39.99
N PRO A 35 -25.79 -12.64 40.61
CA PRO A 35 -26.53 -13.72 41.24
C PRO A 35 -27.04 -14.73 40.20
N PRO A 36 -27.42 -15.96 40.58
CA PRO A 36 -27.90 -16.99 39.65
C PRO A 36 -29.07 -16.55 38.75
N HIS A 37 -29.85 -15.57 39.20
CA HIS A 37 -31.00 -15.02 38.48
C HIS A 37 -30.68 -13.75 37.65
N ASP A 38 -29.49 -13.16 37.77
CA ASP A 38 -29.01 -12.03 36.95
C ASP A 38 -27.51 -12.19 36.63
N LEU A 39 -27.21 -13.26 35.88
CA LEU A 39 -25.85 -13.54 35.44
C LEU A 39 -25.45 -12.58 34.30
N ARG A 40 -24.28 -11.95 34.45
CA ARG A 40 -23.65 -11.11 33.44
C ARG A 40 -22.37 -11.75 32.97
N PHE A 41 -22.20 -11.79 31.66
CA PHE A 41 -21.01 -12.30 31.00
C PHE A 41 -20.28 -11.15 30.35
N THR A 42 -18.97 -11.09 30.54
CA THR A 42 -18.08 -10.13 29.91
C THR A 42 -17.21 -10.88 28.90
N ILE A 43 -17.29 -10.51 27.63
CA ILE A 43 -16.56 -11.15 26.53
C ILE A 43 -15.76 -10.10 25.78
N GLN A 44 -14.52 -10.46 25.44
CA GLN A 44 -13.58 -9.67 24.67
C GLN A 44 -13.31 -10.34 23.31
N VAL A 45 -13.11 -9.53 22.28
CA VAL A 45 -12.71 -10.00 20.94
C VAL A 45 -11.24 -9.71 20.71
N ILE A 46 -10.53 -10.67 20.13
CA ILE A 46 -9.12 -10.57 19.76
C ILE A 46 -9.03 -10.81 18.25
N LEU A 47 -8.55 -9.84 17.48
CA LEU A 47 -8.35 -9.97 16.03
C LEU A 47 -6.87 -9.90 15.68
N GLY A 48 -6.30 -10.98 15.14
CA GLY A 48 -4.90 -11.02 14.71
C GLY A 48 -3.90 -10.61 15.80
N GLY A 49 -4.18 -10.99 17.05
CA GLY A 49 -3.38 -10.60 18.22
C GLY A 49 -3.70 -9.24 18.82
N ILE A 50 -4.60 -8.46 18.23
CA ILE A 50 -5.05 -7.16 18.77
C ILE A 50 -6.30 -7.37 19.61
N GLU A 51 -6.25 -6.94 20.87
CA GLU A 51 -7.38 -6.99 21.79
C GLU A 51 -8.30 -5.77 21.62
N TYR A 52 -9.60 -6.04 21.52
CA TYR A 52 -10.65 -5.02 21.38
C TYR A 52 -11.41 -4.85 22.70
N PRO A 53 -12.24 -3.80 22.83
CA PRO A 53 -13.03 -3.57 24.04
C PRO A 53 -13.92 -4.75 24.39
N GLU A 54 -14.01 -5.02 25.70
CA GLU A 54 -14.92 -6.02 26.25
C GLU A 54 -16.36 -5.51 26.28
N ALA A 55 -17.32 -6.42 26.09
CA ALA A 55 -18.74 -6.13 26.19
C ALA A 55 -19.44 -7.06 27.17
N LYS A 56 -20.45 -6.51 27.84
CA LYS A 56 -21.28 -7.21 28.82
C LYS A 56 -22.61 -7.60 28.20
N GLY A 57 -23.14 -8.77 28.59
CA GLY A 57 -24.46 -9.25 28.19
C GLY A 57 -25.09 -10.16 29.24
N LYS A 58 -26.41 -10.36 29.16
CA LYS A 58 -27.16 -11.23 30.07
C LYS A 58 -26.93 -12.72 29.76
N SER A 59 -26.46 -13.01 28.55
CA SER A 59 -26.04 -14.34 28.12
C SER A 59 -24.69 -14.29 27.43
N LYS A 60 -23.98 -15.43 27.37
CA LYS A 60 -22.72 -15.55 26.60
C LYS A 60 -22.90 -15.14 25.14
N LYS A 61 -24.03 -15.50 24.54
CA LYS A 61 -24.33 -15.20 23.13
C LYS A 61 -24.53 -13.68 22.91
N GLU A 62 -25.24 -13.03 23.83
CA GLU A 62 -25.47 -11.59 23.81
C GLU A 62 -24.18 -10.81 24.05
N ALA A 63 -23.40 -11.18 25.07
CA ALA A 63 -22.10 -10.57 25.36
C ALA A 63 -21.15 -10.68 24.15
N LYS A 64 -21.13 -11.84 23.49
CA LYS A 64 -20.34 -12.08 22.28
C LYS A 64 -20.80 -11.20 21.10
N ASN A 65 -22.11 -11.08 20.90
CA ASN A 65 -22.69 -10.24 19.85
C ASN A 65 -22.40 -8.74 20.09
N ALA A 66 -22.50 -8.29 21.33
CA ALA A 66 -22.17 -6.93 21.73
C ALA A 66 -20.67 -6.63 21.53
N ALA A 67 -19.79 -7.56 21.91
CA ALA A 67 -18.35 -7.41 21.71
C ALA A 67 -17.99 -7.36 20.22
N ALA A 68 -18.64 -8.18 19.39
CA ALA A 68 -18.50 -8.15 17.94
C ALA A 68 -18.98 -6.82 17.33
N LYS A 69 -20.10 -6.27 17.82
CA LYS A 69 -20.63 -4.96 17.38
C LYS A 69 -19.62 -3.84 17.63
N LEU A 70 -19.10 -3.73 18.86
CA LEU A 70 -18.09 -2.72 19.22
C LEU A 70 -16.83 -2.85 18.36
N THR A 71 -16.38 -4.10 18.15
CA THR A 71 -15.21 -4.39 17.31
C THR A 71 -15.43 -3.91 15.87
N LEU A 72 -16.60 -4.19 15.28
CA LEU A 72 -16.93 -3.75 13.92
C LEU A 72 -16.98 -2.22 13.80
N GLU A 73 -17.48 -1.53 14.81
CA GLU A 73 -17.54 -0.07 14.85
C GLU A 73 -16.12 0.54 14.86
N ILE A 74 -15.25 0.02 15.72
CA ILE A 74 -13.84 0.44 15.79
C ILE A 74 -13.10 0.15 14.48
N LEU A 75 -13.36 -0.99 13.83
CA LEU A 75 -12.78 -1.31 12.53
C LEU A 75 -13.21 -0.31 11.45
N LYS A 76 -14.49 0.11 11.47
CA LYS A 76 -15.02 1.13 10.55
C LYS A 76 -14.37 2.49 10.83
N GLU A 77 -14.27 2.88 12.10
CA GLU A 77 -13.64 4.15 12.51
C GLU A 77 -12.16 4.18 12.15
N LYS A 78 -11.40 3.11 12.44
CA LYS A 78 -9.97 3.00 12.08
C LYS A 78 -9.75 3.14 10.58
N ARG A 79 -10.67 2.63 9.75
CA ARG A 79 -10.62 2.88 8.29
C ARG A 79 -10.88 4.35 7.96
N ALA A 80 -11.86 4.98 8.60
CA ALA A 80 -12.14 6.39 8.40
C ALA A 80 -10.98 7.30 8.87
N THR A 81 -10.36 7.03 10.01
CA THR A 81 -9.24 7.82 10.54
C THR A 81 -7.96 7.61 9.73
N SER A 82 -7.70 6.39 9.24
CA SER A 82 -6.62 6.17 8.26
C SER A 82 -6.84 6.91 6.93
N SER A 83 -8.09 7.27 6.60
CA SER A 83 -8.43 8.10 5.45
C SER A 83 -8.38 9.61 5.72
N LEU A 84 -8.31 10.03 6.99
CA LEU A 84 -8.34 11.43 7.40
C LEU A 84 -6.94 12.04 7.62
N SER A 85 -5.88 11.23 7.62
CA SER A 85 -4.48 11.70 7.64
C SER A 85 -3.89 11.90 6.23
N LEU A 86 -4.69 12.34 5.26
CA LEU A 86 -4.24 12.95 4.01
C LEU A 86 -5.07 14.21 3.75
N SER A 87 -4.57 15.32 4.26
CA SER A 87 -4.99 16.66 3.90
C SER A 87 -4.85 16.89 2.39
N THR A 88 -5.94 17.37 1.80
CA THR A 88 -6.09 18.12 0.53
C THR A 88 -6.27 17.36 -0.79
N THR A 89 -7.36 17.77 -1.46
CA THR A 89 -7.74 17.61 -2.88
C THR A 89 -8.43 16.31 -3.33
N ASP A 90 -9.74 16.27 -3.08
CA ASP A 90 -10.80 15.94 -4.06
C ASP A 90 -10.39 15.10 -5.28
N THR A 91 -10.23 13.79 -5.09
CA THR A 91 -10.52 12.75 -6.10
C THR A 91 -10.62 11.42 -5.35
N SER A 92 -11.81 10.82 -5.39
CA SER A 92 -12.10 9.50 -4.84
C SER A 92 -11.28 8.41 -5.54
N ASP A 93 -10.22 7.92 -4.91
CA ASP A 93 -9.45 6.76 -5.37
C ASP A 93 -9.89 5.49 -4.63
N ASP A 94 -10.76 4.75 -5.30
CA ASP A 94 -11.07 3.34 -5.06
C ASP A 94 -9.85 2.50 -5.50
N LEU A 95 -8.99 2.16 -4.53
CA LEU A 95 -7.73 1.42 -4.68
C LEU A 95 -7.94 -0.07 -4.99
N SER A 96 -8.68 -0.36 -6.06
CA SER A 96 -8.86 -1.69 -6.61
C SER A 96 -8.46 -1.63 -8.09
N SER A 97 -7.21 -1.99 -8.39
CA SER A 97 -6.69 -2.07 -9.77
C SER A 97 -7.00 -0.83 -10.61
N GLU A 98 -6.56 0.35 -10.17
CA GLU A 98 -6.77 1.59 -10.90
C GLU A 98 -6.44 1.38 -12.39
N ASN A 99 -7.47 1.49 -13.22
CA ASN A 99 -7.37 1.33 -14.66
C ASN A 99 -6.65 2.57 -15.23
N PHE A 100 -5.35 2.71 -14.95
CA PHE A 100 -4.53 3.84 -15.37
C PHE A 100 -4.58 4.05 -16.86
N ILE A 101 -4.74 2.95 -17.62
CA ILE A 101 -4.94 2.99 -19.07
C ILE A 101 -6.22 3.77 -19.40
N GLY A 102 -7.36 3.42 -18.79
CA GLY A 102 -8.61 4.17 -18.96
C GLY A 102 -8.54 5.62 -18.45
N ARG A 103 -7.78 5.89 -17.37
CA ARG A 103 -7.53 7.27 -16.90
C ARG A 103 -6.74 8.09 -17.92
N LEU A 104 -5.72 7.50 -18.55
CA LEU A 104 -4.94 8.11 -19.62
C LEU A 104 -5.78 8.36 -20.88
N ASP A 105 -6.62 7.41 -21.27
CA ASP A 105 -7.50 7.57 -22.43
C ASP A 105 -8.51 8.71 -22.20
N ARG A 106 -9.13 8.75 -21.02
CA ARG A 106 -10.03 9.84 -20.63
C ARG A 106 -9.32 11.19 -20.60
N PHE A 107 -8.08 11.22 -20.10
CA PHE A 107 -7.26 12.42 -20.11
C PHE A 107 -6.98 12.89 -21.54
N ALA A 108 -6.55 11.99 -22.42
CA ALA A 108 -6.21 12.32 -23.78
C ALA A 108 -7.43 12.80 -24.57
N GLN A 109 -8.59 12.18 -24.40
CA GLN A 109 -9.85 12.65 -24.98
C GLN A 109 -10.21 14.07 -24.50
N LYS A 110 -10.07 14.34 -23.20
CA LYS A 110 -10.34 15.67 -22.62
C LYS A 110 -9.44 16.75 -23.20
N GLU A 111 -8.15 16.45 -23.36
CA GLU A 111 -7.15 17.36 -23.92
C GLU A 111 -7.08 17.33 -25.45
N ARG A 112 -7.94 16.52 -26.11
CA ARG A 112 -7.93 16.27 -27.56
C ARG A 112 -6.57 15.81 -28.09
N LEU A 113 -5.85 15.03 -27.29
CA LEU A 113 -4.56 14.43 -27.62
C LEU A 113 -4.73 13.00 -28.13
N SER A 114 -3.85 12.58 -29.04
CA SER A 114 -3.77 11.19 -29.50
C SER A 114 -2.93 10.34 -28.54
N VAL A 115 -3.36 9.11 -28.26
CA VAL A 115 -2.60 8.15 -27.42
C VAL A 115 -1.99 7.08 -28.31
N ASN A 116 -0.68 6.88 -28.20
CA ASN A 116 0.04 5.78 -28.82
C ASN A 116 0.84 5.01 -27.75
N TYR A 117 0.89 3.68 -27.87
CA TYR A 117 1.64 2.83 -26.96
C TYR A 117 2.66 2.01 -27.75
N GLU A 118 3.91 2.02 -27.32
CA GLU A 118 4.96 1.18 -27.87
C GLU A 118 5.28 0.07 -26.88
N GLN A 119 5.18 -1.19 -27.32
CA GLN A 119 5.54 -2.35 -26.54
C GLN A 119 6.71 -3.08 -27.20
N ARG A 120 7.84 -3.18 -26.49
CA ARG A 120 8.99 -3.98 -26.89
C ARG A 120 9.08 -5.21 -26.01
N SER A 121 9.29 -6.37 -26.64
CA SER A 121 9.52 -7.63 -25.93
C SER A 121 10.98 -8.01 -26.15
N GLU A 122 11.78 -8.06 -25.08
CA GLU A 122 13.17 -8.50 -25.18
C GLU A 122 13.28 -9.90 -24.57
N LEU A 123 13.49 -10.90 -25.44
CA LEU A 123 13.90 -12.22 -25.02
C LEU A 123 15.37 -12.14 -24.57
N SER A 124 15.61 -12.20 -23.27
CA SER A 124 16.96 -12.36 -22.73
C SER A 124 17.39 -13.80 -22.91
N ALA A 125 18.58 -14.02 -23.49
CA ALA A 125 19.15 -15.35 -23.76
C ALA A 125 19.40 -16.21 -22.49
N SER A 126 19.25 -15.65 -21.29
CA SER A 126 19.58 -16.30 -20.02
C SER A 126 18.61 -15.90 -18.88
N GLY A 127 17.30 -15.81 -19.14
CA GLY A 127 16.32 -15.50 -18.09
C GLY A 127 14.88 -15.27 -18.57
N PRO A 128 13.90 -15.12 -17.65
CA PRO A 128 12.53 -14.81 -18.01
C PRO A 128 12.47 -13.47 -18.76
N GLY A 129 11.84 -13.48 -19.93
CA GLY A 129 11.80 -12.33 -20.83
C GLY A 129 11.27 -11.06 -20.16
N ARG A 130 11.91 -9.93 -20.44
CA ARG A 130 11.50 -8.61 -19.94
C ARG A 130 10.68 -7.89 -21.00
N PHE A 131 9.59 -7.27 -20.56
CA PHE A 131 8.72 -6.49 -21.43
C PHE A 131 8.88 -5.02 -21.10
N PHE A 132 9.10 -4.21 -22.12
CA PHE A 132 9.18 -2.76 -22.00
C PHE A 132 7.95 -2.14 -22.65
N CYS A 133 7.36 -1.15 -21.99
CA CYS A 133 6.25 -0.38 -22.53
C CYS A 133 6.46 1.11 -22.29
N LYS A 134 6.14 1.94 -23.26
CA LYS A 134 6.11 3.40 -23.11
C LYS A 134 4.88 4.00 -23.78
N TYR A 135 4.41 5.11 -23.24
CA TYR A 135 3.26 5.84 -23.76
C TYR A 135 3.72 7.16 -24.39
N LYS A 136 3.10 7.51 -25.51
CA LYS A 136 3.21 8.82 -26.16
C LYS A 136 1.82 9.41 -26.26
N ILE A 137 1.60 10.57 -25.65
CA ILE A 137 0.30 11.24 -25.64
C ILE A 137 0.48 12.64 -26.23
N GLY A 138 -0.14 12.86 -27.40
CA GLY A 138 0.08 14.03 -28.22
C GLY A 138 1.54 14.12 -28.69
N GLN A 139 2.21 15.22 -28.35
CA GLN A 139 3.63 15.43 -28.63
C GLN A 139 4.55 14.99 -27.49
N LYS A 140 3.98 14.63 -26.33
CA LYS A 140 4.75 14.30 -25.14
C LYS A 140 4.99 12.80 -25.05
N GLU A 141 6.26 12.44 -24.96
CA GLU A 141 6.70 11.06 -24.69
C GLU A 141 6.95 10.89 -23.20
N TYR A 142 6.41 9.82 -22.63
CA TYR A 142 6.51 9.52 -21.21
C TYR A 142 7.52 8.39 -20.98
N ALA A 143 8.11 8.40 -19.78
CA ALA A 143 9.06 7.38 -19.37
C ALA A 143 8.47 5.97 -19.53
N GLY A 144 9.24 5.09 -20.15
CA GLY A 144 8.87 3.69 -20.30
C GLY A 144 9.14 2.88 -19.04
N ALA A 145 8.41 1.78 -18.89
CA ALA A 145 8.52 0.86 -17.79
C ALA A 145 8.88 -0.55 -18.27
N VAL A 146 9.71 -1.23 -17.48
CA VAL A 146 10.00 -2.65 -17.67
C VAL A 146 9.16 -3.48 -16.70
N GLY A 147 8.59 -4.58 -17.18
CA GLY A 147 7.86 -5.55 -16.38
C GLY A 147 8.23 -6.98 -16.75
N SER A 148 8.08 -7.88 -15.78
CA SER A 148 8.24 -9.33 -15.98
C SER A 148 7.16 -9.93 -16.90
N THR A 149 6.04 -9.23 -17.11
CA THR A 149 4.97 -9.61 -18.03
C THR A 149 4.52 -8.41 -18.84
N LYS A 150 3.94 -8.65 -20.03
CA LYS A 150 3.36 -7.60 -20.90
C LYS A 150 2.36 -6.72 -20.16
N GLN A 151 1.46 -7.34 -19.39
CA GLN A 151 0.43 -6.64 -18.64
C GLN A 151 1.02 -5.78 -17.51
N LYS A 152 2.03 -6.28 -16.80
CA LYS A 152 2.72 -5.53 -15.74
C LYS A 152 3.49 -4.34 -16.32
N ALA A 153 4.22 -4.54 -17.42
CA ALA A 153 4.93 -3.46 -18.11
C ALA A 153 3.97 -2.36 -18.60
N LYS A 154 2.84 -2.75 -19.20
CA LYS A 154 1.81 -1.83 -19.69
C LYS A 154 1.18 -1.01 -18.55
N HIS A 155 0.80 -1.67 -17.47
CA HIS A 155 0.20 -0.99 -16.32
C HIS A 155 1.19 -0.03 -15.65
N LEU A 156 2.45 -0.44 -15.47
CA LEU A 156 3.48 0.41 -14.85
C LEU A 156 3.80 1.62 -15.72
N ALA A 157 3.89 1.45 -17.05
CA ALA A 157 4.07 2.54 -17.99
C ALA A 157 2.89 3.53 -17.96
N ALA A 158 1.65 3.02 -17.89
CA ALA A 158 0.45 3.85 -17.81
C ALA A 158 0.41 4.65 -16.51
N LYS A 159 0.80 4.04 -15.39
CA LYS A 159 0.90 4.72 -14.09
C LYS A 159 1.89 5.88 -14.12
N LEU A 160 3.12 5.64 -14.60
CA LEU A 160 4.16 6.68 -14.68
C LEU A 160 3.72 7.86 -15.57
N ALA A 161 3.11 7.57 -16.72
CA ALA A 161 2.61 8.61 -17.61
C ALA A 161 1.50 9.45 -16.94
N TYR A 162 0.57 8.79 -16.25
CA TYR A 162 -0.53 9.48 -15.56
C TYR A 162 -0.05 10.37 -14.42
N GLU A 163 0.86 9.86 -13.58
CA GLU A 163 1.45 10.65 -12.49
C GLU A 163 2.18 11.89 -13.03
N GLN A 164 2.96 11.75 -14.11
CA GLN A 164 3.66 12.86 -14.74
C GLN A 164 2.69 13.93 -15.26
N ILE A 165 1.60 13.51 -15.89
CA ILE A 165 0.53 14.40 -16.37
C ILE A 165 -0.12 15.17 -15.21
N VAL A 166 -0.44 14.47 -14.12
CA VAL A 166 -1.08 15.07 -12.95
C VAL A 166 -0.16 16.09 -12.30
N LEU A 167 1.13 15.78 -12.17
CA LEU A 167 2.14 16.69 -11.63
C LEU A 167 2.30 17.95 -12.48
N GLU A 168 2.39 17.81 -13.80
CA GLU A 168 2.50 18.95 -14.72
C GLU A 168 1.27 19.85 -14.63
N LYS A 169 0.06 19.27 -14.64
CA LYS A 169 -1.18 20.04 -14.49
C LYS A 169 -1.30 20.74 -13.14
N ARG A 170 -0.83 20.10 -12.06
CA ARG A 170 -0.80 20.72 -10.74
C ARG A 170 0.19 21.89 -10.71
N SER A 171 1.32 21.79 -11.39
CA SER A 171 2.29 22.88 -11.50
C SER A 171 1.74 24.06 -12.32
N MET A 172 1.05 23.78 -13.43
CA MET A 172 0.44 24.81 -14.29
C MET A 172 -0.77 25.52 -13.65
N LYS A 173 -1.37 24.97 -12.59
CA LYS A 173 -2.50 25.60 -11.87
C LYS A 173 -2.08 26.73 -10.91
N ARG A 174 -0.79 27.00 -10.74
CA ARG A 174 -0.28 28.11 -9.88
C ARG A 174 -0.03 29.43 -10.62
N ASP A 175 -0.15 29.48 -11.94
CA ASP A 175 0.22 30.66 -12.76
C ASP A 175 -0.95 31.22 -13.59
N LEU A 176 -2.11 31.39 -12.97
CA LEU A 176 -3.17 32.28 -13.46
C LEU A 176 -3.39 33.38 -12.43
N GLY A 177 -2.37 34.21 -12.29
CA GLY A 177 -2.37 35.36 -11.39
C GLY A 177 -1.09 36.16 -11.51
N SER A 178 -0.80 36.68 -12.71
CA SER A 178 -0.26 38.04 -12.92
C SER A 178 0.30 38.15 -14.34
N SER A 179 -0.44 38.80 -15.22
CA SER A 179 0.16 39.48 -16.37
C SER A 179 0.88 40.71 -15.84
N ASP A 180 2.20 40.78 -16.01
CA ASP A 180 2.82 41.99 -16.55
C ASP A 180 4.26 41.69 -17.00
N SER A 181 4.53 42.01 -18.25
CA SER A 181 5.85 42.36 -18.76
C SER A 181 5.70 43.83 -19.24
N PRO A 182 6.75 44.69 -19.32
CA PRO A 182 8.00 44.30 -20.00
C PRO A 182 9.31 45.08 -19.65
N LEU A 183 10.40 44.62 -20.29
CA LEU A 183 11.60 45.33 -20.77
C LEU A 183 12.88 45.50 -19.91
N ASP A 184 13.94 44.94 -20.51
CA ASP A 184 15.25 45.56 -20.83
C ASP A 184 16.39 45.54 -19.82
N GLY A 185 17.59 45.22 -20.33
CA GLY A 185 18.85 45.28 -19.59
C GLY A 185 19.81 44.12 -19.85
N SER A 186 20.48 44.17 -21.00
CA SER A 186 21.68 43.42 -21.39
C SER A 186 22.72 43.24 -20.26
N SER A 187 23.32 42.05 -20.17
CA SER A 187 24.76 41.92 -19.92
C SER A 187 25.23 40.51 -20.29
N ASP A 188 25.97 40.42 -21.39
CA ASP A 188 26.72 39.25 -21.81
C ASP A 188 27.80 38.88 -20.80
N CYS A 189 28.04 37.59 -20.58
CA CYS A 189 29.34 37.00 -20.25
C CYS A 189 29.30 35.55 -20.72
N GLU A 190 29.90 35.28 -21.88
CA GLU A 190 30.34 33.95 -22.28
C GLU A 190 31.24 33.30 -21.22
N ILE A 191 31.22 31.97 -21.13
CA ILE A 191 32.39 31.11 -21.39
C ILE A 191 31.97 29.64 -21.16
N SER A 192 31.74 28.98 -22.29
CA SER A 192 32.37 27.72 -22.70
C SER A 192 32.72 26.62 -21.67
N PHE A 193 32.05 25.47 -21.89
CA PHE A 193 32.65 24.15 -22.19
C PHE A 193 33.43 23.32 -21.15
N LEU A 194 33.04 22.03 -21.13
CA LEU A 194 33.82 20.80 -20.88
C LEU A 194 33.91 20.25 -19.44
N ALA A 195 33.28 19.08 -19.25
CA ALA A 195 33.89 17.96 -18.52
C ALA A 195 34.87 17.22 -19.47
N PRO A 196 35.66 16.21 -19.04
CA PRO A 196 36.00 15.70 -17.71
C PRO A 196 37.55 15.64 -17.49
N ASN A 197 38.02 15.27 -16.31
CA ASN A 197 39.22 14.40 -16.23
C ASN A 197 39.39 13.74 -14.86
N SER A 198 39.61 12.44 -14.95
CA SER A 198 40.33 11.55 -14.03
C SER A 198 41.63 12.16 -13.51
N GLU A 199 41.97 11.91 -12.25
CA GLU A 199 43.15 11.11 -11.87
C GLU A 199 43.22 10.87 -10.36
N SER A 200 43.68 9.66 -10.06
CA SER A 200 43.93 9.01 -8.78
C SER A 200 45.15 9.56 -8.03
N ARG A 201 45.17 9.48 -6.69
CA ARG A 201 46.36 9.01 -5.95
C ARG A 201 46.07 8.57 -4.50
N SER A 202 46.63 7.41 -4.19
CA SER A 202 46.94 6.76 -2.90
C SER A 202 47.58 7.73 -1.87
N GLU A 203 47.62 7.51 -0.54
CA GLU A 203 48.27 6.40 0.18
C GLU A 203 48.18 6.58 1.72
N SER A 204 48.43 5.48 2.45
CA SER A 204 48.65 5.31 3.92
C SER A 204 47.42 5.31 4.83
N GLY A 205 47.27 4.45 5.86
CA GLY A 205 48.12 3.41 6.42
C GLY A 205 47.68 3.11 7.87
N PHE A 206 47.54 1.83 8.22
CA PHE A 206 47.61 1.21 9.56
C PHE A 206 46.66 1.68 10.70
N SER A 207 45.73 0.80 11.10
CA SER A 207 45.81 0.16 12.43
C SER A 207 44.87 -1.04 12.54
N GLY A 208 45.41 -2.15 13.03
CA GLY A 208 44.73 -3.44 13.15
C GLY A 208 44.06 -3.69 14.50
N ASN A 209 43.82 -4.99 14.73
CA ASN A 209 43.12 -5.69 15.81
C ASN A 209 41.59 -5.68 15.70
N GLY A 210 40.90 -6.81 15.86
CA GLY A 210 41.35 -8.15 16.21
C GLY A 210 40.15 -9.10 16.14
N SER A 211 40.49 -10.37 16.03
CA SER A 211 39.66 -11.57 15.96
C SER A 211 38.57 -11.64 17.02
N GLU A 212 37.44 -12.28 16.70
CA GLU A 212 36.91 -13.39 17.50
C GLU A 212 35.84 -14.15 16.70
N GLU A 213 36.21 -15.38 16.33
CA GLU A 213 35.37 -16.47 15.84
C GLU A 213 34.29 -16.82 16.88
N ASN A 214 33.10 -17.20 16.41
CA ASN A 214 32.31 -18.25 17.07
C ASN A 214 31.55 -19.00 15.97
N ASP A 215 32.17 -20.11 15.55
CA ASP A 215 31.48 -21.28 14.98
C ASP A 215 30.68 -21.94 16.10
N ASP A 216 29.38 -22.18 15.90
CA ASP A 216 28.67 -23.24 16.61
C ASP A 216 27.67 -23.87 15.65
N SER A 217 28.12 -25.00 15.11
CA SER A 217 27.28 -25.99 14.45
C SER A 217 26.80 -26.96 15.54
N ASP A 218 25.51 -27.25 15.62
CA ASP A 218 25.11 -28.57 16.10
C ASP A 218 23.80 -29.05 15.46
N SER A 219 23.98 -30.04 14.61
CA SER A 219 22.99 -30.92 14.05
C SER A 219 22.69 -32.05 15.04
N PHE A 220 21.43 -32.21 15.45
CA PHE A 220 20.96 -33.51 15.95
C PHE A 220 19.68 -33.92 15.23
N THR A 221 19.89 -34.82 14.28
CA THR A 221 18.90 -35.79 13.81
C THR A 221 18.34 -36.56 15.00
N ASN A 222 17.02 -36.73 15.08
CA ASN A 222 16.48 -37.86 15.82
C ASN A 222 15.40 -38.59 15.03
N SER A 223 15.48 -39.90 15.14
CA SER A 223 14.95 -40.92 14.26
C SER A 223 13.54 -41.36 14.66
N LEU A 224 12.86 -41.92 13.65
CA LEU A 224 11.83 -42.96 13.68
C LEU A 224 11.54 -43.61 15.05
N SER A 225 10.25 -43.65 15.41
CA SER A 225 9.67 -44.76 16.17
C SER A 225 8.31 -45.13 15.57
N SER A 226 8.28 -46.31 14.94
CA SER A 226 7.07 -47.09 14.72
C SER A 226 6.50 -47.57 16.06
N SER A 227 5.18 -47.66 16.19
CA SER A 227 4.56 -48.71 17.01
C SER A 227 3.17 -49.04 16.48
N MET A 228 2.98 -50.33 16.22
CA MET A 228 1.69 -51.01 16.04
C MET A 228 0.86 -50.88 17.33
N VAL A 229 -0.46 -50.70 17.20
CA VAL A 229 -1.54 -51.67 17.52
C VAL A 229 -2.87 -51.13 17.00
#